data_AF-A0A4Q5R3V1-F1
#
_entry.id   AF-A0A4Q5R3V1-F1
#
_cell.length_a   1.000
_cell.length_b   1.000
_cell.length_c   1.000
_cell.angle_alpha   90.00
_cell.angle_beta   90.00
_cell.angle_gamma   90.00
#
_symmetry.space_group_name_H-M   'P 1'
#
loop_
_entity.id
_entity.type
_entity.pdbx_description
1 polymer ?
#
loop_
_entity_poly.entity_id
_entity_poly.type
_entity_poly.pdbx_seq_one_letter_code
_entity_poly.pdbx_strand_id
1 'polypeptide(L)'
;YVKSCDVVPALGSRLFPDVADFHYVDGNPVQSILSAKQRNWQLDDYGPLPVPKKGQTIRLTPANAAVYYKIVAQYEHNAGITWKDGMIQQNGRPLTQYTIQQNYYFMMGDNRHNSEDSRFWGFVPEDHIMGKAVMVWLSIDPNADLLHKIRWDRLLRSIS
;
A
#
# COMPACT_ATOMS: atom_id res chain seq x y z
N TYR A 1 -15.88 10.00 15.46
CA TYR A 1 -15.97 10.54 14.09
C TYR A 1 -14.82 9.98 13.29
N VAL A 2 -14.99 8.83 12.67
CA VAL A 2 -14.07 8.33 11.65
C VAL A 2 -14.92 8.26 10.40
N LYS A 3 -14.63 9.10 9.41
CA LYS A 3 -15.19 8.95 8.08
C LYS A 3 -14.79 7.55 7.61
N SER A 4 -15.74 6.67 7.33
CA SER A 4 -15.47 5.63 6.33
C SER A 4 -15.06 6.40 5.09
N CYS A 5 -13.77 6.34 4.74
CA CYS A 5 -13.37 6.75 3.43
C CYS A 5 -13.84 5.63 2.51
N ASP A 6 -15.11 5.69 2.13
CA ASP A 6 -15.58 5.06 0.89
C ASP A 6 -14.86 5.80 -0.24
N VAL A 7 -13.58 5.47 -0.45
CA VAL A 7 -12.84 5.94 -1.61
C VAL A 7 -13.27 5.06 -2.75
N VAL A 8 -14.46 5.34 -3.30
CA VAL A 8 -14.71 4.96 -4.68
C VAL A 8 -13.69 5.76 -5.48
N PRO A 9 -12.64 5.12 -6.04
CA PRO A 9 -11.68 5.85 -6.85
C PRO A 9 -12.48 6.43 -8.00
N ALA A 10 -12.38 7.74 -8.23
CA ALA A 10 -13.04 8.37 -9.37
C ALA A 10 -12.71 7.57 -10.64
N LEU A 11 -13.68 7.41 -11.55
CA LEU A 11 -13.46 6.78 -12.85
C LEU A 11 -12.19 7.38 -13.49
N GLY A 12 -11.13 6.58 -13.67
CA GLY A 12 -9.84 7.04 -14.19
C GLY A 12 -8.73 7.28 -13.16
N SER A 13 -8.92 6.89 -11.90
CA SER A 13 -7.87 6.88 -10.88
C SER A 13 -6.71 5.95 -11.29
N ARG A 14 -5.50 6.49 -11.44
CA ARG A 14 -4.31 5.69 -11.74
C ARG A 14 -3.96 4.84 -10.52
N LEU A 15 -3.85 3.53 -10.66
CA LEU A 15 -3.46 2.65 -9.55
C LEU A 15 -1.94 2.68 -9.35
N PHE A 16 -1.49 2.20 -8.18
CA PHE A 16 -0.13 1.72 -8.06
C PHE A 16 0.13 0.67 -9.18
N PRO A 17 1.31 0.64 -9.81
CA PRO A 17 2.48 1.49 -9.58
C PRO A 17 2.62 2.69 -10.54
N ASP A 18 1.54 3.12 -11.19
CA ASP A 18 1.59 4.29 -12.10
C ASP A 18 1.67 5.62 -11.34
N VAL A 19 1.10 5.63 -10.13
CA VAL A 19 1.34 6.59 -9.04
C VAL A 19 1.94 5.84 -7.85
N ALA A 20 2.83 6.48 -7.10
CA ALA A 20 3.50 5.83 -5.97
C ALA A 20 2.58 5.61 -4.74
N ASP A 21 1.58 6.47 -4.54
CA ASP A 21 0.58 6.44 -3.46
C ASP A 21 -0.54 7.46 -3.81
N PHE A 22 -1.72 7.32 -3.22
CA PHE A 22 -2.81 8.31 -3.26
C PHE A 22 -2.75 9.32 -2.11
N HIS A 23 -1.91 9.08 -1.08
CA HIS A 23 -1.75 9.95 0.08
C HIS A 23 -0.65 11.02 -0.11
N TYR A 24 -0.20 11.70 0.95
CA TYR A 24 0.92 12.67 0.93
C TYR A 24 2.24 11.99 1.33
N VAL A 25 3.33 12.31 0.63
CA VAL A 25 4.70 11.90 1.00
C VAL A 25 5.59 13.14 1.02
N ASP A 26 6.29 13.37 2.13
CA ASP A 26 7.25 14.47 2.30
C ASP A 26 6.69 15.86 1.96
N GLY A 27 5.42 16.11 2.33
CA GLY A 27 4.72 17.37 2.05
C GLY A 27 4.32 17.58 0.58
N ASN A 28 4.61 16.62 -0.30
CA ASN A 28 4.20 16.63 -1.70
C ASN A 28 2.99 15.70 -1.91
N PRO A 29 2.00 16.10 -2.73
CA PRO A 29 0.93 15.19 -3.12
C PRO A 29 1.51 14.06 -3.96
N VAL A 30 1.31 12.80 -3.57
CA VAL A 30 2.01 11.66 -4.21
C VAL A 30 1.49 11.36 -5.62
N GLN A 31 0.34 11.92 -5.98
CA GLN A 31 -0.13 11.98 -7.36
C GLN A 31 0.87 12.68 -8.31
N SER A 32 1.82 13.47 -7.79
CA SER A 32 2.93 14.07 -8.55
C SER A 32 4.12 13.12 -8.81
N ILE A 33 4.16 11.98 -8.11
CA ILE A 33 5.19 10.95 -8.27
C ILE A 33 4.68 9.90 -9.24
N LEU A 34 4.96 10.16 -10.52
CA LEU A 34 4.46 9.37 -11.63
C LEU A 34 5.54 8.47 -12.21
N SER A 35 5.16 7.21 -12.47
CA SER A 35 5.97 6.32 -13.28
C SER A 35 6.02 6.83 -14.73
N ALA A 36 7.20 6.90 -15.34
CA ALA A 36 7.30 7.22 -16.77
C ALA A 36 6.64 6.14 -17.65
N LYS A 37 6.57 4.89 -17.16
CA LYS A 37 5.85 3.80 -17.81
C LYS A 37 4.50 3.62 -17.15
N GLN A 38 3.45 4.03 -17.85
CA GLN A 38 2.07 3.79 -17.45
C GLN A 38 1.65 2.36 -17.84
N ARG A 39 1.03 1.64 -16.92
CA ARG A 39 0.53 0.28 -17.09
C ARG A 39 -0.97 0.27 -17.39
N ASN A 40 -1.69 1.32 -16.98
CA ASN A 40 -3.13 1.48 -17.17
C ASN A 40 -3.95 0.31 -16.62
N TRP A 41 -3.44 -0.35 -15.57
CA TRP A 41 -4.11 -1.44 -14.90
C TRP A 41 -5.39 -0.96 -14.23
N GLN A 42 -6.37 -1.85 -14.19
CA GLN A 42 -7.68 -1.59 -13.62
C GLN A 42 -7.84 -2.35 -12.31
N LEU A 43 -8.87 -1.98 -11.54
CA LEU A 43 -9.15 -2.61 -10.25
C LEU A 43 -9.42 -4.11 -10.40
N ASP A 44 -10.14 -4.49 -11.45
CA ASP A 44 -10.51 -5.88 -11.76
C ASP A 44 -9.45 -6.63 -12.58
N ASP A 45 -8.62 -5.90 -13.31
CA ASP A 45 -7.55 -6.41 -14.18
C ASP A 45 -6.21 -5.78 -13.79
N TYR A 46 -5.68 -6.29 -12.68
CA TYR A 46 -4.41 -5.85 -12.11
C TYR A 46 -3.29 -6.80 -12.53
N GLY A 47 -2.30 -6.24 -13.23
CA GLY A 47 -1.24 -7.04 -13.84
C GLY A 47 -0.16 -7.53 -12.86
N PRO A 48 0.82 -8.30 -13.38
CA PRO A 48 1.87 -8.89 -12.57
C PRO A 48 2.83 -7.81 -12.04
N LEU A 49 2.94 -7.73 -10.72
CA LEU A 49 3.82 -6.79 -10.04
C LEU A 49 4.84 -7.56 -9.19
N PRO A 50 6.14 -7.57 -9.58
CA PRO A 50 7.18 -8.20 -8.78
C PRO A 50 7.32 -7.49 -7.43
N VAL A 51 7.17 -8.25 -6.35
CA VAL A 51 7.35 -7.75 -4.99
C VAL A 51 8.85 -7.79 -4.64
N PRO A 52 9.44 -6.69 -4.16
CA PRO A 52 10.84 -6.67 -3.78
C PRO A 52 11.08 -7.51 -2.51
N LYS A 53 12.26 -8.10 -2.42
CA LYS A 53 12.68 -8.89 -1.25
C LYS A 53 13.97 -8.35 -0.65
N LYS A 54 14.19 -8.63 0.64
CA LYS A 54 15.42 -8.24 1.35
C LYS A 54 16.67 -8.71 0.60
N GLY A 55 17.66 -7.83 0.48
CA GLY A 55 18.92 -8.07 -0.22
C GLY A 55 18.82 -8.04 -1.75
N GLN A 56 17.63 -7.83 -2.33
CA GLN A 56 17.51 -7.64 -3.77
C GLN A 56 18.05 -6.27 -4.16
N THR A 57 19.01 -6.25 -5.08
CA THR A 57 19.48 -5.01 -5.69
C THR A 57 18.69 -4.71 -6.97
N ILE A 58 18.11 -3.52 -7.03
CA ILE A 58 17.21 -3.07 -8.09
C ILE A 58 17.87 -1.92 -8.84
N ARG A 59 17.83 -1.99 -10.18
CA ARG A 59 18.19 -0.87 -11.04
C ARG A 59 17.00 0.08 -11.13
N LEU A 60 17.22 1.33 -10.73
CA LEU A 60 16.22 2.39 -10.78
C LEU A 60 16.33 3.15 -12.10
N THR A 61 15.17 3.35 -12.72
CA THR A 61 14.96 4.00 -14.00
C THR A 61 13.69 4.84 -13.91
N PRO A 62 13.47 5.81 -14.80
CA PRO A 62 12.23 6.60 -14.76
C PRO A 62 10.95 5.73 -14.87
N ALA A 63 11.06 4.54 -15.46
CA ALA A 63 9.96 3.59 -15.64
C ALA A 63 9.59 2.78 -14.38
N ASN A 64 10.46 2.74 -13.36
CA ASN A 64 10.21 1.97 -12.13
C ASN A 64 10.56 2.73 -10.83
N ALA A 65 11.18 3.90 -10.90
CA ALA A 65 11.55 4.71 -9.74
C ALA A 65 10.34 4.99 -8.83
N ALA A 66 9.18 5.33 -9.41
CA ALA A 66 7.96 5.57 -8.64
C ALA A 66 7.51 4.34 -7.83
N VAL A 67 7.71 3.12 -8.34
CA VAL A 67 7.35 1.85 -7.67
C VAL A 67 8.07 1.72 -6.33
N TYR A 68 9.33 2.16 -6.28
CA TYR A 68 10.22 1.99 -5.12
C TYR A 68 10.37 3.25 -4.28
N TYR A 69 9.76 4.38 -4.68
CA TYR A 69 9.93 5.66 -3.98
C TYR A 69 9.56 5.55 -2.50
N LYS A 70 8.39 4.98 -2.19
CA LYS A 70 7.92 4.82 -0.79
C LYS A 70 8.85 3.96 0.05
N ILE A 71 9.41 2.91 -0.55
CA ILE A 71 10.41 2.05 0.10
C ILE A 71 11.64 2.85 0.49
N VAL A 72 12.22 3.57 -0.47
CA VAL A 72 13.47 4.31 -0.26
C VAL A 72 13.25 5.54 0.63
N ALA A 73 12.18 6.30 0.40
CA ALA A 73 11.95 7.57 1.08
C ALA A 73 11.36 7.41 2.49
N GLN A 74 10.44 6.46 2.69
CA GLN A 74 9.67 6.36 3.94
C GLN A 74 10.06 5.15 4.78
N TYR A 75 10.01 3.96 4.19
CA TYR A 75 10.09 2.72 4.95
C TYR A 75 11.52 2.39 5.39
N GLU A 76 12.51 2.63 4.54
CA GLU A 76 13.92 2.30 4.86
C GLU A 76 14.70 3.50 5.42
N HIS A 77 14.00 4.56 5.84
CA HIS A 77 14.53 5.72 6.58
C HIS A 77 15.79 6.38 6.00
N ASN A 78 15.93 6.42 4.68
CA ASN A 78 17.08 7.04 4.03
C ASN A 78 16.99 8.58 4.11
N ALA A 79 18.08 9.23 4.47
CA ALA A 79 18.14 10.70 4.50
C ALA A 79 18.42 11.28 3.10
N GLY A 80 17.93 12.51 2.88
CA GLY A 80 18.22 13.29 1.68
C GLY A 80 17.55 12.75 0.41
N ILE A 81 16.45 12.01 0.56
CA ILE A 81 15.67 11.50 -0.57
C ILE A 81 14.71 12.58 -1.05
N THR A 82 14.74 12.89 -2.35
CA THR A 82 13.75 13.77 -3.00
C THR A 82 13.29 13.17 -4.32
N TRP A 83 12.19 13.68 -4.86
CA TRP A 83 11.71 13.34 -6.21
C TRP A 83 12.04 14.47 -7.19
N LYS A 84 12.69 14.15 -8.31
CA LYS A 84 12.97 15.11 -9.38
C LYS A 84 13.12 14.41 -10.73
N ASP A 85 12.54 14.98 -11.77
CA ASP A 85 12.65 14.53 -13.17
C ASP A 85 12.29 13.04 -13.38
N GLY A 86 11.24 12.57 -12.69
CA GLY A 86 10.78 11.18 -12.78
C GLY A 86 11.68 10.16 -12.06
N MET A 87 12.62 10.64 -11.24
CA MET A 87 13.62 9.82 -10.56
C MET A 87 13.70 10.12 -9.07
N ILE A 88 14.07 9.09 -8.31
CA ILE A 88 14.52 9.23 -6.92
C ILE A 88 15.89 9.91 -6.94
N GLN A 89 16.04 10.96 -6.14
CA GLN A 89 17.31 11.63 -5.89
C GLN A 89 17.77 11.29 -4.48
N GLN A 90 19.06 11.09 -4.28
CA GLN A 90 19.69 11.02 -2.97
C GLN A 90 20.77 12.10 -2.87
N ASN A 91 20.61 13.03 -1.94
CA ASN A 91 21.51 14.19 -1.77
C ASN A 91 21.71 14.98 -3.08
N GLY A 92 20.63 15.15 -3.84
CA GLY A 92 20.62 15.90 -5.10
C GLY A 92 21.20 15.18 -6.32
N ARG A 93 21.53 13.88 -6.20
CA ARG A 93 22.01 13.05 -7.32
C ARG A 93 21.01 11.93 -7.63
N PRO A 94 20.80 11.57 -8.91
CA PRO A 94 19.88 10.48 -9.25
C PRO A 94 20.34 9.15 -8.66
N LEU A 95 19.45 8.50 -7.93
CA LEU A 95 19.67 7.15 -7.40
C LEU A 95 19.34 6.15 -8.51
N THR A 96 20.37 5.48 -9.03
CA THR A 96 20.26 4.55 -10.18
C THR A 96 20.24 3.08 -9.76
N GLN A 97 20.59 2.80 -8.51
CA GLN A 97 20.61 1.47 -7.93
C GLN A 97 20.28 1.54 -6.45
N TYR A 98 19.53 0.57 -5.96
CA TYR A 98 19.19 0.47 -4.55
C TYR A 98 19.13 -0.98 -4.10
N THR A 99 19.58 -1.27 -2.88
CA THR A 99 19.49 -2.60 -2.27
C THR A 99 18.46 -2.56 -1.16
N ILE A 100 17.44 -3.39 -1.31
CA ILE A 100 16.29 -3.48 -0.41
C ILE A 100 16.74 -4.02 0.95
N GLN A 101 16.40 -3.33 2.04
CA GLN A 101 16.84 -3.66 3.40
C GLN A 101 15.90 -4.61 4.15
N GLN A 102 14.64 -4.76 3.71
CA GLN A 102 13.67 -5.67 4.33
C GLN A 102 12.71 -6.33 3.33
N ASN A 103 11.91 -7.29 3.78
CA ASN A 103 10.90 -7.88 2.91
C ASN A 103 9.68 -6.96 2.78
N TYR A 104 9.00 -7.10 1.66
CA TYR A 104 7.78 -6.37 1.34
C TYR A 104 6.69 -7.32 0.90
N TYR A 105 5.46 -6.87 1.04
CA TYR A 105 4.26 -7.63 0.73
C TYR A 105 3.30 -6.77 -0.09
N PHE A 106 2.55 -7.43 -0.95
CA PHE A 106 1.43 -6.84 -1.67
C PHE A 106 0.14 -7.45 -1.11
N MET A 107 -0.71 -6.63 -0.51
CA MET A 107 -1.97 -7.05 0.10
C MET A 107 -3.11 -6.65 -0.81
N MET A 108 -4.04 -7.57 -1.04
CA MET A 108 -5.25 -7.32 -1.81
C MET A 108 -6.45 -7.82 -1.03
N GLY A 109 -7.48 -6.98 -0.93
CA GLY A 109 -8.75 -7.36 -0.31
C GLY A 109 -9.55 -8.29 -1.22
N ASP A 110 -10.35 -9.16 -0.61
CA ASP A 110 -11.29 -10.03 -1.32
C ASP A 110 -12.45 -9.24 -1.94
N ASN A 111 -12.97 -8.22 -1.24
CA ASN A 111 -13.94 -7.28 -1.77
C ASN A 111 -13.26 -6.15 -2.55
N ARG A 112 -12.86 -6.45 -3.79
CA ARG A 112 -12.06 -5.56 -4.65
C ARG A 112 -12.59 -4.14 -4.79
N HIS A 113 -13.91 -3.98 -4.87
CA HIS A 113 -14.60 -2.70 -5.09
C HIS A 113 -14.71 -1.86 -3.82
N ASN A 114 -14.48 -2.46 -2.65
CA ASN A 114 -14.67 -1.82 -1.36
C ASN A 114 -13.46 -2.02 -0.43
N SER A 115 -12.27 -2.17 -1.01
CA SER A 115 -11.02 -2.38 -0.28
C SER A 115 -9.96 -1.41 -0.76
N GLU A 116 -9.54 -0.51 0.12
CA GLU A 116 -8.32 0.28 -0.06
C GLU A 116 -7.10 -0.57 0.31
N ASP A 117 -6.50 -1.22 -0.69
CA ASP A 117 -5.38 -2.14 -0.52
C ASP A 117 -4.12 -1.69 -1.29
N SER A 118 -3.12 -2.58 -1.44
CA SER A 118 -1.83 -2.25 -2.06
C SER A 118 -1.93 -1.72 -3.50
N ARG A 119 -3.08 -1.89 -4.18
CA ARG A 119 -3.37 -1.26 -5.48
C ARG A 119 -3.43 0.28 -5.38
N PHE A 120 -3.65 0.81 -4.18
CA PHE A 120 -3.71 2.25 -3.91
C PHE A 120 -2.44 2.75 -3.25
N TRP A 121 -2.03 2.16 -2.13
CA TRP A 121 -0.95 2.71 -1.28
C TRP A 121 0.39 1.96 -1.38
N GLY A 122 0.51 1.01 -2.31
CA GLY A 122 1.76 0.31 -2.64
C GLY A 122 2.10 -0.85 -1.70
N PHE A 123 3.40 -1.15 -1.58
CA PHE A 123 3.87 -2.29 -0.78
C PHE A 123 3.78 -2.05 0.74
N VAL A 124 3.58 -3.14 1.50
CA VAL A 124 3.68 -3.16 2.96
C VAL A 124 5.04 -3.70 3.38
N PRO A 125 5.79 -2.97 4.21
CA PRO A 125 7.05 -3.46 4.79
C PRO A 125 6.82 -4.55 5.86
N GLU A 126 7.72 -5.53 5.96
CA GLU A 126 7.62 -6.68 6.90
C GLU A 126 7.42 -6.28 8.37
N ASP A 127 8.07 -5.22 8.83
CA ASP A 127 7.99 -4.71 10.21
C ASP A 127 6.64 -4.06 10.54
N HIS A 128 5.82 -3.72 9.54
CA HIS A 128 4.46 -3.22 9.74
C HIS A 128 3.43 -4.36 9.85
N ILE A 129 3.86 -5.60 9.63
CA ILE A 129 3.00 -6.78 9.77
C ILE A 129 3.12 -7.31 11.20
N MET A 130 2.19 -6.91 12.05
CA MET A 130 2.08 -7.45 13.41
C MET A 130 1.45 -8.86 13.38
N GLY A 131 2.26 -9.89 13.07
CA GLY A 131 1.93 -11.32 13.22
C GLY A 131 0.89 -11.89 12.23
N LYS A 132 0.84 -13.23 12.11
CA LYS A 132 -0.25 -13.96 11.41
C LYS A 132 -1.59 -13.41 11.93
N ALA A 133 -2.48 -12.96 11.05
CA ALA A 133 -3.80 -12.49 11.44
C ALA A 133 -4.60 -13.60 12.14
N VAL A 134 -4.54 -13.64 13.48
CA VAL A 134 -5.43 -14.47 14.32
C VAL A 134 -6.55 -13.63 14.94
N MET A 135 -6.60 -12.32 14.67
CA MET A 135 -7.59 -11.44 15.28
C MET A 135 -8.02 -10.33 14.32
N VAL A 136 -9.32 -10.26 14.06
CA VAL A 136 -10.00 -9.09 13.51
C VAL A 136 -9.86 -7.98 14.54
N TRP A 137 -8.97 -7.02 14.31
CA TRP A 137 -8.69 -5.97 15.29
C TRP A 137 -9.68 -4.80 15.24
N LEU A 138 -10.58 -4.78 14.25
CA LEU A 138 -11.69 -3.84 14.18
C LEU A 138 -12.86 -4.44 13.37
N SER A 139 -13.99 -4.67 14.04
CA SER A 139 -15.30 -4.85 13.41
C SER A 139 -16.25 -3.90 14.11
N ILE A 140 -16.38 -2.69 13.57
CA ILE A 140 -17.36 -1.72 14.04
C ILE A 140 -18.53 -1.77 13.07
N ASP A 141 -19.68 -2.16 13.62
CA ASP A 141 -20.98 -2.04 12.98
C ASP A 141 -21.50 -0.62 13.27
N PRO A 142 -21.57 0.28 12.27
CA PRO A 142 -21.97 1.66 12.50
C PRO A 142 -23.47 1.82 12.80
N ASN A 143 -24.26 0.73 12.81
CA ASN A 143 -25.70 0.76 13.09
C ASN A 143 -26.14 -0.14 14.26
N ALA A 144 -25.24 -0.56 15.15
CA ALA A 144 -25.61 -1.45 16.26
C ALA A 144 -25.67 -0.71 17.62
N ASP A 145 -26.88 -0.66 18.19
CA ASP A 145 -27.14 -0.21 19.56
C ASP A 145 -26.40 -1.07 20.60
N LEU A 146 -25.89 -0.38 21.62
CA LEU A 146 -24.81 -0.81 22.52
C LEU A 146 -25.13 -1.96 23.51
N LEU A 147 -26.32 -2.57 23.52
CA LEU A 147 -26.70 -3.52 24.60
C LEU A 147 -27.43 -4.82 24.20
N HIS A 148 -27.27 -5.36 22.98
CA HIS A 148 -27.85 -6.70 22.66
C HIS A 148 -26.96 -7.65 21.84
N LYS A 149 -25.64 -7.45 21.81
CA LYS A 149 -24.72 -8.27 20.99
C LYS A 149 -24.10 -9.48 21.70
N ILE A 150 -24.75 -10.05 22.73
CA ILE A 150 -24.37 -11.40 23.20
C ILE A 150 -25.39 -12.41 22.69
N ARG A 151 -25.00 -13.11 21.62
CA ARG A 151 -25.71 -14.31 21.12
C ARG A 151 -25.24 -15.53 21.90
N TRP A 152 -25.90 -15.79 23.02
CA TRP A 152 -25.59 -16.90 23.93
C TRP A 152 -25.84 -18.29 23.31
N ASP A 153 -26.60 -18.37 22.22
CA ASP A 153 -26.99 -19.57 21.49
C ASP A 153 -25.82 -20.31 20.79
N ARG A 154 -24.61 -19.75 20.85
CA ARG A 154 -23.38 -20.34 20.30
C ARG A 154 -22.30 -20.65 21.33
N LEU A 155 -22.54 -20.42 22.63
CA LEU A 155 -21.52 -20.63 23.66
C LEU A 155 -21.55 -21.98 24.38
N LEU A 156 -22.54 -22.85 24.14
CA LEU A 156 -22.61 -24.17 24.79
C LEU A 156 -23.33 -25.21 23.92
N ARG A 157 -22.79 -25.60 22.76
CA ARG A 157 -23.13 -26.92 22.19
C ARG A 157 -22.21 -27.95 22.80
N SER A 158 -22.74 -28.75 23.73
CA SER A 158 -22.15 -30.05 24.04
C SER A 158 -22.30 -30.94 22.81
N ILE A 159 -21.18 -31.43 22.28
CA ILE A 159 -21.21 -32.58 21.39
C ILE A 159 -21.45 -33.77 22.32
N SER A 160 -22.58 -34.46 22.17
CA SER A 160 -22.72 -35.83 22.71
C SER A 160 -22.25 -36.82 21.66
#